data_AF-A0A2P9HKM6-F1
#
_entry.id   AF-A0A2P9HKM6-F1
#
_cell.length_a   1.000
_cell.length_b   1.000
_cell.length_c   1.000
_cell.angle_alpha   90.00
_cell.angle_beta   90.00
_cell.angle_gamma   90.00
#
_symmetry.space_group_name_H-M   'P 1'
#
loop_
_entity.id
_entity.type
_entity.pdbx_description
1 polymer ?
#
loop_
_entity_poly.entity_id
_entity_poly.type
_entity_poly.pdbx_seq_one_letter_code
_entity_poly.pdbx_strand_id
1 'polypeptide(L)' 'MTALAAHFDMSLNSVSKHIKVLEEAGLVTRKTLGREHFIAAELEPVREVENWFAELKSVWELRLTALEDVLVSKEQENE' A
#
# COMPACT_ATOMS: atom_id res chain seq x y z
N MET A 1 -7.46 21.66 -2.83
CA MET A 1 -6.67 21.61 -1.59
C MET A 1 -7.49 22.02 -0.38
N THR A 2 -8.07 23.22 -0.33
CA THR A 2 -8.87 23.67 0.82
C THR A 2 -10.07 22.77 1.11
N ALA A 3 -10.84 22.39 0.08
CA ALA A 3 -11.94 21.43 0.22
C ALA A 3 -11.45 20.05 0.70
N LEU A 4 -10.33 19.55 0.16
CA LEU A 4 -9.73 18.30 0.59
C LEU A 4 -9.35 18.35 2.09
N ALA A 5 -8.75 19.44 2.54
CA ALA A 5 -8.35 19.59 3.93
C ALA A 5 -9.52 19.63 4.91
N ALA A 6 -10.70 20.10 4.47
CA ALA A 6 -11.90 20.12 5.30
C ALA A 6 -12.45 18.72 5.67
N HIS A 7 -11.99 17.66 4.99
CA HIS A 7 -12.37 16.28 5.31
C HIS A 7 -11.56 15.65 6.43
N PHE A 8 -10.53 16.32 6.94
CA PHE A 8 -9.64 15.77 7.95
C PHE A 8 -9.64 16.66 9.19
N ASP A 9 -9.61 16.04 10.38
CA ASP A 9 -9.44 16.75 11.64
C ASP A 9 -7.97 17.13 11.87
N MET A 10 -7.44 17.97 10.97
CA MET A 10 -6.09 18.49 11.04
C MET A 10 -5.96 19.82 10.28
N SER A 11 -4.87 20.55 10.55
CA SER A 11 -4.63 21.82 9.88
C SER A 11 -4.38 21.66 8.38
N LEU A 12 -4.72 22.68 7.58
CA LEU A 12 -4.39 22.75 6.15
C LEU A 12 -2.89 22.51 5.88
N ASN A 13 -2.02 23.02 6.77
CA ASN A 13 -0.58 22.81 6.67
C ASN A 13 -0.20 21.33 6.88
N SER A 14 -0.84 20.64 7.82
CA SER A 14 -0.65 19.20 8.03
C SER A 14 -1.08 18.41 6.80
N VAL A 15 -2.26 18.69 6.24
CA VAL A 15 -2.72 18.04 4.99
C VAL A 15 -1.75 18.32 3.86
N SER A 16 -1.26 19.56 3.72
CA SER A 16 -0.26 19.93 2.70
C SER A 16 1.02 19.12 2.80
N LYS A 17 1.51 18.87 4.03
CA LYS A 17 2.67 18.00 4.26
C LYS A 17 2.41 16.57 3.83
N HIS A 18 1.25 16.00 4.17
CA HIS A 18 0.89 14.65 3.73
C HIS A 18 0.77 14.56 2.21
N ILE A 19 0.12 15.54 1.56
CA ILE A 19 0.03 15.60 0.10
C ILE A 19 1.41 15.66 -0.54
N LYS A 20 2.35 16.40 0.04
CA LYS A 20 3.73 16.45 -0.47
C LYS A 20 4.39 15.07 -0.44
N VAL A 21 4.26 14.33 0.66
CA VAL A 21 4.81 12.96 0.76
C VAL A 21 4.15 12.03 -0.24
N LEU A 22 2.83 12.12 -0.42
CA LEU A 22 2.10 11.31 -1.41
C LEU A 22 2.49 11.66 -2.85
N GLU A 23 2.75 12.93 -3.14
CA GLU A 23 3.24 13.41 -4.43
C GLU A 23 4.68 12.91 -4.70
N GLU A 24 5.56 12.93 -3.70
CA GLU A 24 6.91 12.34 -3.77
C GLU A 24 6.87 10.81 -4.00
N ALA A 25 5.88 10.12 -3.44
CA ALA A 25 5.64 8.70 -3.66
C ALA A 25 4.91 8.39 -4.99
N GLY A 26 4.56 9.41 -5.78
CA GLY A 26 3.80 9.26 -7.03
C GLY A 26 2.33 8.87 -6.85
N LEU A 27 1.81 8.85 -5.62
CA LEU A 27 0.45 8.43 -5.28
C LEU A 27 -0.61 9.52 -5.49
N VAL A 28 -0.16 10.75 -5.75
CA VAL A 28 -1.01 11.92 -5.94
C VAL A 28 -0.37 12.85 -6.97
N THR A 29 -1.20 13.49 -7.80
CA THR A 29 -0.79 14.59 -8.69
C THR A 29 -1.40 15.92 -8.26
N ARG A 30 -0.65 17.00 -8.50
CA ARG A 30 -1.07 18.38 -8.21
C ARG A 30 -1.16 19.19 -9.49
N LYS A 31 -2.30 19.83 -9.72
CA LYS A 31 -2.49 20.85 -10.76
C LYS A 31 -2.78 22.20 -10.12
N THR A 32 -1.97 23.21 -10.42
CA THR A 32 -2.17 24.57 -9.89
C THR A 32 -2.83 25.46 -10.94
N LEU A 33 -3.96 26.06 -10.58
CA LEU A 33 -4.70 27.04 -11.40
C LEU A 33 -4.89 28.31 -10.57
N GLY A 34 -4.02 29.30 -10.81
CA GLY A 34 -3.99 30.52 -10.00
C GLY A 34 -3.68 30.21 -8.53
N ARG A 35 -4.63 30.52 -7.63
CA ARG A 35 -4.51 30.24 -6.18
C ARG A 35 -5.08 28.88 -5.78
N GLU A 36 -5.68 28.15 -6.72
CA GLU A 36 -6.28 26.85 -6.45
C GLU A 36 -5.31 25.73 -6.78
N HIS A 37 -5.18 24.79 -5.84
CA HIS A 37 -4.43 23.56 -6.03
C HIS A 37 -5.41 22.39 -6.10
N PHE A 38 -5.50 21.76 -7.26
CA PHE A 38 -6.27 20.55 -7.51
C PHE A 38 -5.40 19.33 -7.23
N ILE A 39 -5.93 18.40 -6.44
CA ILE A 39 -5.23 17.21 -5.98
C ILE A 39 -6.00 16.01 -6.54
N ALA A 40 -5.33 15.12 -7.26
CA ALA A 40 -5.91 13.88 -7.77
C ALA A 40 -5.08 12.68 -7.27
N ALA A 41 -5.75 11.56 -7.00
CA ALA A 41 -5.08 10.34 -6.59
C ALA A 41 -4.57 9.57 -7.83
N GLU A 42 -3.36 9.04 -7.73
CA GLU A 42 -2.75 8.15 -8.71
C GLU A 42 -2.49 6.80 -8.04
N LEU A 43 -3.30 5.80 -8.37
CA LEU A 43 -3.21 4.48 -7.70
C LEU A 43 -2.25 3.51 -8.41
N GLU A 44 -1.73 3.88 -9.57
CA GLU A 44 -0.85 2.99 -10.35
C GLU A 44 0.39 2.52 -9.55
N PRO A 45 1.10 3.38 -8.78
CA PRO A 45 2.25 2.93 -8.00
C PRO A 45 1.89 1.94 -6.87
N VAL A 46 0.64 1.91 -6.41
CA VAL A 46 0.18 0.93 -5.40
C VAL A 46 0.24 -0.49 -5.97
N ARG A 47 0.03 -0.64 -7.28
CA ARG A 47 0.06 -1.96 -7.93
C ARG A 47 1.41 -2.64 -7.85
N GLU A 48 2.50 -1.88 -7.81
CA GLU A 48 3.85 -2.42 -7.62
C GLU A 48 3.98 -3.09 -6.25
N VAL A 49 3.45 -2.43 -5.22
CA VAL A 49 3.42 -2.97 -3.85
C VAL A 49 2.54 -4.21 -3.77
N GLU A 50 1.37 -4.21 -4.42
CA GLU A 50 0.48 -5.38 -4.49
C GLU A 50 1.17 -6.59 -5.14
N ASN A 51 1.88 -6.38 -6.26
CA ASN A 51 2.61 -7.44 -6.95
C ASN A 51 3.71 -8.02 -6.05
N TRP A 52 4.48 -7.17 -5.38
CA TRP A 52 5.51 -7.60 -4.44
C TRP A 52 4.94 -8.42 -3.26
N PHE A 53 3.79 -8.00 -2.71
CA PHE A 53 3.10 -8.77 -1.67
C PHE A 53 2.61 -10.12 -2.18
N ALA A 54 2.11 -10.20 -3.42
CA ALA A 54 1.67 -11.45 -4.03
C ALA A 54 2.84 -12.45 -4.17
N GLU A 55 4.01 -11.97 -4.60
CA GLU A 55 5.22 -12.79 -4.67
C GLU A 55 5.62 -13.29 -3.29
N LEU A 56 5.64 -12.41 -2.28
CA LEU A 56 5.95 -12.80 -0.91
C LEU A 56 4.97 -13.86 -0.38
N LYS A 57 3.67 -13.70 -0.64
CA LYS A 57 2.63 -14.65 -0.24
C LYS A 57 2.88 -16.03 -0.84
N SER A 58 3.25 -16.11 -2.11
CA SER A 58 3.55 -17.40 -2.77
C SER A 58 4.71 -18.14 -2.13
N VAL A 59 5.75 -17.42 -1.67
CA VAL A 59 6.88 -18.01 -0.94
C VAL A 59 6.46 -18.59 0.40
N TRP A 60 5.59 -17.88 1.12
CA TRP A 60 5.05 -18.36 2.39
C TRP A 60 4.15 -19.59 2.21
N GLU A 61 3.31 -19.60 1.18
CA GLU A 61 2.46 -20.75 0.85
C GLU A 61 3.33 -21.99 0.56
N LEU A 62 4.38 -21.86 -0.27
CA LEU A 62 5.30 -22.97 -0.55
C LEU A 62 5.96 -23.53 0.72
N ARG A 63 6.38 -22.64 1.63
CA ARG A 63 7.00 -23.04 2.91
C ARG A 63 6.02 -23.72 3.85
N LEU A 64 4.79 -23.25 3.89
CA LEU A 64 3.73 -23.85 4.71
C LEU A 64 3.35 -25.23 4.19
N THR A 65 3.19 -25.41 2.88
CA THR A 65 2.95 -26.73 2.29
C THR A 65 4.09 -27.71 2.58
N ALA A 66 5.35 -27.28 2.45
CA ALA A 66 6.49 -28.14 2.79
C ALA A 66 6.51 -28.52 4.28
N LEU A 67 6.07 -27.63 5.17
CA LEU A 67 5.93 -27.93 6.59
C LEU A 67 4.81 -28.93 6.86
N GLU A 68 3.66 -28.77 6.20
CA GLU A 68 2.53 -29.70 6.26
C GLU A 68 2.97 -31.11 5.85
N ASP A 69 3.70 -31.26 4.74
CA ASP A 69 4.19 -32.55 4.26
C ASP A 69 5.08 -33.25 5.30
N VAL A 70 5.99 -32.51 5.96
CA VAL A 70 6.88 -33.05 7.00
C VAL A 70 6.11 -33.48 8.25
N LEU A 71 5.06 -32.74 8.62
CA LEU A 71 4.22 -33.09 9.75
C LEU A 71 3.41 -34.35 9.46
N VAL A 72 2.80 -34.46 8.29
CA VAL A 72 2.06 -35.66 7.85
C VAL A 72 2.97 -36.89 7.79
N SER A 73 4.17 -36.76 7.21
CA SER A 73 5.11 -37.88 7.14
C SER A 73 5.53 -38.38 8.53
N LYS A 74 5.68 -37.48 9.50
CA LYS A 74 6.04 -37.83 10.88
C LYS A 74 4.89 -38.49 11.65
N GLU A 75 3.63 -38.16 11.34
CA GLU A 75 2.49 -38.85 11.94
C GLU A 75 2.40 -40.30 11.43
N GLN A 76 2.66 -40.53 10.14
CA GLN A 76 2.63 -41.87 9.54
C GLN A 76 3.78 -42.78 9.98
N GLU A 77 4.95 -42.25 10.37
CA GLU A 77 6.04 -43.05 10.93
C GLU A 77 5.83 -43.46 12.39
N ASN A 78 4.86 -42.85 13.09
CA ASN A 78 4.56 -43.13 14.50
C ASN A 78 3.34 -44.05 14.71
N GLU A 79 2.69 -44.52 13.63
CA GLU A 79 1.67 -45.57 13.62
C GLU A 79 2.26 -46.93 13.18
#